data_AF-A0A0H2RRQ6-F1
#
_entry.id   AF-A0A0H2RRQ6-F1
#
_cell.length_a   1.000
_cell.length_b   1.000
_cell.length_c   1.000
_cell.angle_alpha   90.00
_cell.angle_beta   90.00
_cell.angle_gamma   90.00
#
_symmetry.space_group_name_H-M   'P 1'
#
loop_
_entity.id
_entity.type
_entity.pdbx_description
1 polymer ?
#
loop_
_entity_poly.entity_id
_entity_poly.type
_entity_poly.pdbx_seq_one_letter_code
_entity_poly.pdbx_strand_id
1 'polypeptide(L)'
;MKFGKQILAQRVPGWSQYYLDYKALKKIVSSLASGRSLTESPSLVLGPRPTNPSLTSGASDVVHSLQDASVNLQDQQALEILNASGRDEDRGPNFQAHKVAFFFKLERELEKINAFYLQKEAELKLRLETLLSKRRAAVVRHLPQDADATPKDHVEWKAVEEGFRLLERDLAKLQQFVDINATGFRKILKKWDKRSKSTTKELYLARQVDVQPVFNRQVR
;
A
#
# COMPACT_ATOMS: atom_id res chain seq x y z
N MET A 1 12.87 19.07 0.89
CA MET A 1 12.45 18.03 1.87
C MET A 1 12.77 16.61 1.38
N LYS A 2 13.52 15.83 2.16
CA LYS A 2 13.91 14.44 1.81
C LYS A 2 12.83 13.45 2.29
N PHE A 3 11.71 13.33 1.55
CA PHE A 3 10.61 12.42 1.91
C PHE A 3 11.06 10.97 2.17
N GLY A 4 12.07 10.48 1.45
CA GLY A 4 12.63 9.14 1.69
C GLY A 4 13.21 8.94 3.10
N LYS A 5 13.67 10.00 3.78
CA LYS A 5 14.06 9.94 5.20
C LYS A 5 12.84 10.06 6.11
N GLN A 6 11.88 10.92 5.73
CA GLN A 6 10.65 11.13 6.47
C GLN A 6 9.81 9.85 6.60
N ILE A 7 9.61 9.11 5.50
CA ILE A 7 8.86 7.85 5.50
C ILE A 7 9.53 6.75 6.33
N LEU A 8 10.83 6.86 6.63
CA LEU A 8 11.54 5.94 7.52
C LEU A 8 11.41 6.37 8.98
N ALA A 9 11.56 7.66 9.26
CA ALA A 9 11.48 8.23 10.60
C ALA A 9 10.07 8.17 11.20
N GLN A 10 9.04 8.31 10.36
CA GLN A 10 7.64 8.34 10.80
C GLN A 10 6.97 6.95 10.76
N ARG A 11 7.72 5.86 10.60
CA ARG A 11 7.13 4.50 10.62
C ARG A 11 6.71 4.14 12.02
N VAL A 12 5.52 3.56 12.13
CA VAL A 12 5.10 2.89 13.36
C VAL A 12 5.98 1.64 13.56
N PRO A 13 6.62 1.47 14.73
CA PRO A 13 7.39 0.26 15.04
C PRO A 13 6.56 -1.00 14.83
N GLY A 14 7.16 -2.01 14.19
CA GLY A 14 6.48 -3.26 13.83
C GLY A 14 5.69 -3.22 12.51
N TRP A 15 5.46 -2.05 11.92
CA TRP A 15 4.71 -1.92 10.65
C TRP A 15 5.57 -1.59 9.44
N SER A 16 6.90 -1.53 9.62
CA SER A 16 7.86 -1.04 8.63
C SER A 16 7.78 -1.68 7.24
N GLN A 17 7.45 -2.98 7.17
CA GLN A 17 7.37 -3.74 5.91
C GLN A 17 6.12 -3.41 5.07
N TYR A 18 5.05 -2.95 5.72
CA TYR A 18 3.78 -2.64 5.07
C TYR A 18 3.76 -1.23 4.47
N TYR A 19 4.70 -0.37 4.83
CA TYR A 19 4.85 0.93 4.17
C TYR A 19 5.32 0.79 2.73
N LEU A 20 4.99 1.79 1.92
CA LEU A 20 5.45 1.93 0.54
C LEU A 20 6.98 1.86 0.46
N ASP A 21 7.50 0.95 -0.39
CA ASP A 21 8.92 0.89 -0.74
C ASP A 21 9.29 2.02 -1.71
N TYR A 22 9.33 3.23 -1.15
CA TYR A 22 9.70 4.44 -1.86
C TYR A 22 11.13 4.39 -2.39
N LYS A 23 12.01 3.56 -1.82
CA LYS A 23 13.41 3.44 -2.25
C LYS A 23 13.50 2.64 -3.55
N ALA A 24 12.84 1.49 -3.63
CA ALA A 24 12.80 0.66 -4.83
C ALA A 24 12.14 1.39 -6.00
N LEU A 25 10.97 2.00 -5.78
CA LEU A 25 10.28 2.76 -6.83
C LEU A 25 11.12 3.93 -7.34
N LYS A 26 11.80 4.66 -6.44
CA LYS A 26 12.71 5.73 -6.83
C LYS A 26 13.89 5.20 -7.66
N LYS A 27 14.36 3.97 -7.42
CA LYS A 27 15.44 3.36 -8.21
C LYS A 27 15.00 3.12 -9.65
N ILE A 28 13.77 2.62 -9.87
CA ILE A 28 13.17 2.43 -11.20
C ILE A 28 13.03 3.78 -11.94
N VAL A 29 12.52 4.82 -11.26
CA VAL A 29 12.40 6.14 -11.89
C VAL A 29 13.77 6.76 -12.22
N SER A 30 14.77 6.51 -11.37
CA SER A 30 16.12 6.98 -11.62
C SER A 30 16.82 6.24 -12.77
N SER A 31 16.59 4.92 -12.93
CA SER A 31 17.21 4.15 -14.03
C SER A 31 16.72 4.61 -15.40
N LEU A 32 15.44 4.96 -15.51
CA LEU A 32 14.86 5.56 -16.71
C LEU A 32 15.64 6.82 -17.15
N ALA A 33 16.05 7.65 -16.20
CA ALA A 33 16.77 8.89 -16.47
C ALA A 33 18.23 8.69 -16.86
N SER A 34 18.82 7.58 -16.39
CA SER A 34 20.20 7.22 -16.69
C SER A 34 20.33 6.43 -18.00
N GLY A 35 19.21 6.13 -18.69
CA GLY A 35 19.20 5.41 -19.96
C GLY A 35 19.61 3.93 -19.86
N ARG A 36 19.78 3.38 -18.65
CA ARG A 36 20.16 1.97 -18.46
C ARG A 36 18.97 1.08 -18.80
N SER A 37 19.19 0.11 -19.68
CA SER A 37 18.21 -0.94 -19.96
C SER A 37 17.99 -1.79 -18.70
N LEU A 38 16.75 -2.16 -18.41
CA LEU A 38 16.41 -3.04 -17.28
C LEU A 38 17.01 -4.45 -17.41
N THR A 39 17.50 -4.82 -18.60
CA THR A 39 18.12 -6.12 -18.89
C THR A 39 19.47 -6.35 -18.19
N GLU A 40 20.18 -5.31 -17.73
CA GLU A 40 21.44 -5.48 -17.00
C GLU A 40 21.27 -5.69 -15.48
N SER A 41 20.05 -5.93 -14.99
CA SER A 41 19.83 -6.22 -13.56
C SER A 41 18.84 -7.38 -13.38
N PRO A 42 19.28 -8.63 -13.56
CA PRO A 42 18.43 -9.81 -13.40
C PRO A 42 17.92 -10.01 -11.96
N SER A 43 18.50 -9.33 -10.99
CA SER A 43 18.28 -9.60 -9.56
C SER A 43 17.06 -8.92 -8.93
N LEU A 44 16.20 -8.22 -9.69
CA LEU A 44 15.10 -7.43 -9.11
C LEU A 44 13.68 -7.92 -9.45
N VAL A 45 13.52 -8.98 -10.25
CA VAL A 45 12.17 -9.39 -10.74
C VAL A 45 11.79 -10.85 -10.45
N LEU A 46 12.72 -11.80 -10.29
CA LEU A 46 12.37 -13.17 -9.88
C LEU A 46 13.27 -13.70 -8.77
N GLY A 47 12.66 -14.34 -7.76
CA GLY A 47 13.35 -15.24 -6.82
C GLY A 47 13.94 -16.47 -7.53
N PRO A 48 14.77 -17.27 -6.84
CA PRO A 48 15.60 -18.28 -7.48
C PRO A 48 14.76 -19.41 -8.08
N ARG A 49 14.84 -19.58 -9.41
CA ARG A 49 14.31 -20.75 -10.12
C ARG A 49 15.48 -21.68 -10.47
N PRO A 50 15.34 -23.00 -10.31
CA PRO A 50 16.45 -23.93 -10.50
C PRO A 50 16.80 -24.06 -11.98
N THR A 51 18.09 -24.23 -12.20
CA THR A 51 18.81 -24.37 -13.46
C THR A 51 18.37 -25.61 -14.24
N ASN A 52 18.12 -25.45 -15.55
CA ASN A 52 18.37 -26.50 -16.54
C ASN A 52 18.93 -25.82 -17.81
N PRO A 53 20.12 -26.22 -18.31
CA PRO A 53 20.71 -25.61 -19.49
C PRO A 53 20.38 -26.44 -20.72
N SER A 54 19.86 -25.80 -21.79
CA SER A 54 20.11 -26.21 -23.18
C SER A 54 19.47 -25.28 -24.22
N LEU A 55 20.31 -24.91 -25.20
CA LEU A 55 20.03 -24.58 -26.60
C LEU A 55 19.68 -23.13 -26.99
N THR A 56 20.76 -22.50 -27.50
CA THR A 56 20.93 -21.49 -28.56
C THR A 56 19.80 -21.25 -29.58
N SER A 57 19.76 -19.99 -30.06
CA SER A 57 19.23 -19.49 -31.35
C SER A 57 17.88 -18.76 -31.29
N GLY A 58 17.86 -17.50 -31.75
CA GLY A 58 16.63 -16.80 -32.17
C GLY A 58 16.36 -15.46 -31.45
N ALA A 59 16.97 -14.38 -31.92
CA ALA A 59 16.82 -13.02 -31.37
C ALA A 59 15.51 -12.30 -31.79
N SER A 60 14.35 -12.95 -31.74
CA SER A 60 13.08 -12.30 -32.11
C SER A 60 11.85 -12.66 -31.25
N ASP A 61 11.94 -13.58 -30.30
CA ASP A 61 10.76 -14.09 -29.57
C ASP A 61 10.50 -13.51 -28.16
N VAL A 62 11.27 -12.51 -27.72
CA VAL A 62 11.10 -11.98 -26.35
C VAL A 62 9.84 -11.11 -26.20
N VAL A 63 9.23 -10.64 -27.30
CA VAL A 63 8.05 -9.76 -27.25
C VAL A 63 6.74 -10.54 -27.11
N HIS A 64 6.71 -11.85 -27.42
CA HIS A 64 5.45 -12.60 -27.46
C HIS A 64 5.16 -13.48 -26.22
N SER A 65 6.09 -13.61 -25.27
CA SER A 65 6.00 -14.60 -24.18
C SER A 65 5.56 -14.05 -22.80
N LEU A 66 4.93 -12.87 -22.73
CA LEU A 66 4.32 -12.35 -21.48
C LEU A 66 2.79 -12.41 -21.48
N GLN A 67 2.18 -13.06 -22.46
CA GLN A 67 0.72 -13.12 -22.59
C GLN A 67 0.04 -14.26 -21.83
N ASP A 68 0.82 -15.14 -21.17
CA ASP A 68 0.31 -16.39 -20.59
C ASP A 68 0.48 -16.53 -19.07
N ALA A 69 0.59 -15.40 -18.36
CA ALA A 69 0.26 -15.38 -16.94
C ALA A 69 -1.23 -15.05 -16.83
N SER A 70 -2.02 -15.82 -16.08
CA SER A 70 -3.41 -15.50 -15.77
C SER A 70 -3.50 -14.10 -15.13
N VAL A 71 -3.65 -13.06 -15.96
CA VAL A 71 -3.62 -11.65 -15.56
C VAL A 71 -4.94 -11.37 -14.85
N ASN A 72 -4.88 -10.93 -13.60
CA ASN A 72 -6.07 -10.60 -12.82
C ASN A 72 -6.83 -9.45 -13.53
N LEU A 73 -8.16 -9.41 -13.46
CA LEU A 73 -8.99 -8.37 -14.10
C LEU A 73 -8.59 -6.95 -13.67
N GLN A 74 -8.04 -6.81 -12.46
CA GLN A 74 -7.48 -5.54 -11.95
C GLN A 74 -6.13 -5.17 -12.62
N ASP A 75 -5.27 -6.14 -12.90
CA ASP A 75 -4.00 -5.94 -13.60
C ASP A 75 -4.25 -5.51 -15.07
N GLN A 76 -5.31 -6.02 -15.71
CA GLN A 76 -5.74 -5.56 -17.06
C GLN A 76 -6.25 -4.11 -17.06
N GLN A 77 -7.10 -3.73 -16.10
CA GLN A 77 -7.60 -2.36 -15.98
C GLN A 77 -6.49 -1.35 -15.70
N ALA A 78 -5.48 -1.73 -14.91
CA ALA A 78 -4.35 -0.85 -14.65
C ALA A 78 -3.48 -0.66 -15.90
N LEU A 79 -3.24 -1.72 -16.68
CA LEU A 79 -2.56 -1.66 -17.99
C LEU A 79 -3.34 -0.82 -19.02
N GLU A 80 -4.67 -0.89 -19.05
CA GLU A 80 -5.50 -0.04 -19.91
C GLU A 80 -5.45 1.45 -19.51
N ILE A 81 -5.43 1.74 -18.20
CA ILE A 81 -5.27 3.11 -17.69
C ILE A 81 -3.91 3.69 -18.06
N LEU A 82 -2.87 2.84 -18.12
CA LEU A 82 -1.54 3.22 -18.60
C LEU A 82 -1.54 3.55 -20.09
N ASN A 83 -2.35 2.88 -20.89
CA ASN A 83 -2.50 3.14 -22.33
C ASN A 83 -3.43 4.33 -22.63
N ALA A 84 -4.41 4.62 -21.77
CA ALA A 84 -5.33 5.76 -21.92
C ALA A 84 -4.63 7.13 -21.89
N SER A 85 -3.40 7.20 -21.38
CA SER A 85 -2.51 8.34 -21.62
C SER A 85 -1.82 8.19 -22.99
N GLY A 86 -2.57 8.26 -24.09
CA GLY A 86 -2.14 7.98 -25.47
C GLY A 86 -0.96 8.82 -26.03
N ARG A 87 -0.28 9.61 -25.18
CA ARG A 87 0.97 10.31 -25.51
C ARG A 87 2.22 9.45 -25.35
N ASP A 88 2.10 8.31 -24.69
CA ASP A 88 3.25 7.49 -24.29
C ASP A 88 3.40 6.20 -25.11
N GLU A 89 2.47 5.84 -26.00
CA GLU A 89 2.50 4.56 -26.76
C GLU A 89 3.65 4.50 -27.78
N ASP A 90 3.94 5.60 -28.49
CA ASP A 90 5.01 5.68 -29.50
C ASP A 90 6.43 5.73 -28.90
N ARG A 91 6.54 5.68 -27.57
CA ARG A 91 7.82 5.77 -26.89
C ARG A 91 8.48 4.41 -26.87
N GLY A 92 9.70 4.36 -27.40
CA GLY A 92 10.46 3.13 -27.65
C GLY A 92 10.51 2.12 -26.49
N PRO A 93 10.90 0.86 -26.77
CA PRO A 93 10.68 -0.29 -25.89
C PRO A 93 11.30 -0.15 -24.49
N ASN A 94 12.43 0.56 -24.37
CA ASN A 94 13.07 0.82 -23.08
C ASN A 94 12.15 1.65 -22.14
N PHE A 95 11.45 2.65 -22.66
CA PHE A 95 10.50 3.43 -21.88
C PHE A 95 9.33 2.58 -21.40
N GLN A 96 8.76 1.75 -22.28
CA GLN A 96 7.65 0.86 -21.92
C GLN A 96 8.05 -0.15 -20.86
N ALA A 97 9.24 -0.75 -20.97
CA ALA A 97 9.74 -1.67 -19.96
C ALA A 97 9.83 -1.00 -18.57
N HIS A 98 10.31 0.25 -18.50
CA HIS A 98 10.34 1.02 -17.26
C HIS A 98 8.95 1.41 -16.75
N LYS A 99 8.02 1.73 -17.65
CA LYS A 99 6.63 2.04 -17.32
C LYS A 99 5.96 0.84 -16.68
N VAL A 100 5.99 -0.31 -17.36
CA VAL A 100 5.45 -1.58 -16.85
C VAL A 100 6.09 -1.94 -15.52
N ALA A 101 7.43 -1.93 -15.41
CA ALA A 101 8.12 -2.26 -14.16
C ALA A 101 7.75 -1.32 -12.99
N PHE A 102 7.61 -0.02 -13.27
CA PHE A 102 7.24 0.96 -12.25
C PHE A 102 5.82 0.75 -11.74
N PHE A 103 4.84 0.66 -12.65
CA PHE A 103 3.43 0.55 -12.27
C PHE A 103 3.08 -0.81 -11.70
N PHE A 104 3.64 -1.90 -12.24
CA PHE A 104 3.50 -3.23 -11.65
C PHE A 104 4.01 -3.25 -10.20
N LYS A 105 5.19 -2.67 -9.94
CA LYS A 105 5.70 -2.55 -8.56
C LYS A 105 4.80 -1.65 -7.70
N LEU A 106 4.28 -0.56 -8.26
CA LEU A 106 3.41 0.38 -7.55
C LEU A 106 2.08 -0.27 -7.13
N GLU A 107 1.49 -1.09 -8.00
CA GLU A 107 0.28 -1.87 -7.74
C GLU A 107 0.50 -2.90 -6.64
N ARG A 108 1.60 -3.66 -6.70
CA ARG A 108 1.94 -4.62 -5.63
C ARG A 108 2.14 -3.93 -4.27
N GLU A 109 2.71 -2.73 -4.27
CA GLU A 109 2.81 -1.94 -3.05
C GLU A 109 1.45 -1.43 -2.57
N LEU A 110 0.55 -1.05 -3.48
CA LEU A 110 -0.82 -0.62 -3.17
C LEU A 110 -1.64 -1.75 -2.57
N GLU A 111 -1.61 -2.93 -3.19
CA GLU A 111 -2.28 -4.15 -2.71
C GLU A 111 -1.81 -4.52 -1.31
N LYS A 112 -0.49 -4.54 -1.08
CA LYS A 112 0.11 -4.79 0.23
C LYS A 112 -0.38 -3.80 1.30
N ILE A 113 -0.38 -2.51 0.99
CA ILE A 113 -0.81 -1.45 1.91
C ILE A 113 -2.30 -1.60 2.24
N ASN A 114 -3.12 -1.89 1.23
CA ASN A 114 -4.56 -2.05 1.39
C ASN A 114 -4.90 -3.30 2.21
N ALA A 115 -4.25 -4.43 1.95
CA ALA A 115 -4.42 -5.66 2.71
C ALA A 115 -4.09 -5.47 4.20
N PHE A 116 -2.96 -4.82 4.50
CA PHE A 116 -2.59 -4.52 5.88
C PHE A 116 -3.60 -3.60 6.58
N TYR A 117 -4.08 -2.58 5.87
CA TYR A 117 -5.09 -1.66 6.42
C TYR A 117 -6.40 -2.37 6.73
N LEU A 118 -6.93 -3.19 5.81
CA LEU A 118 -8.17 -3.94 6.02
C LEU A 118 -8.05 -4.89 7.21
N GLN A 119 -6.91 -5.57 7.35
CA GLN A 119 -6.64 -6.42 8.51
C GLN A 119 -6.66 -5.61 9.82
N LYS A 120 -5.97 -4.47 9.86
CA LYS A 120 -5.90 -3.64 11.06
C LYS A 120 -7.22 -2.97 11.42
N GLU A 121 -7.98 -2.56 10.42
CA GLU A 121 -9.31 -2.01 10.63
C GLU A 121 -10.25 -3.06 11.23
N ALA A 122 -10.25 -4.30 10.73
CA ALA A 122 -11.06 -5.39 11.28
C ALA A 122 -10.69 -5.68 12.75
N GLU A 123 -9.40 -5.69 13.07
CA GLU A 123 -8.90 -5.86 14.45
C GLU A 123 -9.41 -4.74 15.38
N LEU A 124 -9.33 -3.48 14.93
CA LEU A 124 -9.77 -2.33 15.72
C LEU A 124 -11.30 -2.27 15.88
N LYS A 125 -12.05 -2.65 14.84
CA LYS A 125 -13.52 -2.77 14.89
C LYS A 125 -13.96 -3.81 15.91
N LEU A 126 -13.37 -5.02 15.87
CA LEU A 126 -13.66 -6.08 16.84
C LEU A 126 -13.32 -5.63 18.28
N ARG A 127 -12.20 -4.94 18.45
CA ARG A 127 -11.79 -4.39 19.75
C ARG A 127 -12.79 -3.35 20.27
N LEU A 128 -13.27 -2.46 19.40
CA LEU A 128 -14.29 -1.47 19.75
C LEU A 128 -15.59 -2.15 20.20
N GLU A 129 -16.10 -3.12 19.43
CA GLU A 129 -17.31 -3.88 19.78
C GLU A 129 -17.18 -4.59 21.13
N THR A 130 -16.02 -5.18 21.39
CA THR A 130 -15.70 -5.82 22.67
C THR A 130 -15.72 -4.82 23.81
N LEU A 131 -15.09 -3.65 23.65
CA LEU A 131 -15.05 -2.60 24.66
C LEU A 131 -16.43 -2.00 24.93
N LEU A 132 -17.24 -1.80 23.88
CA LEU A 132 -18.63 -1.34 24.02
C LEU A 132 -19.48 -2.36 24.78
N SER A 133 -19.28 -3.65 24.53
CA SER A 133 -19.98 -4.73 25.23
C SER A 133 -19.57 -4.81 26.70
N LYS A 134 -18.27 -4.68 27.00
CA LYS A 134 -17.76 -4.58 28.38
C LYS A 134 -18.30 -3.36 29.12
N ARG A 135 -18.33 -2.19 28.46
CA ARG A 135 -18.89 -0.96 29.03
C ARG A 135 -20.37 -1.13 29.37
N ARG A 136 -21.16 -1.70 28.46
CA ARG A 136 -22.59 -1.99 28.71
C ARG A 136 -22.79 -2.94 29.89
N ALA A 137 -21.99 -4.02 29.96
CA ALA A 137 -22.06 -4.97 31.07
C ALA A 137 -21.71 -4.33 32.42
N ALA A 138 -20.67 -3.48 32.47
CA ALA A 138 -20.33 -2.72 33.66
C ALA A 138 -21.47 -1.79 34.10
N VAL A 139 -22.07 -1.03 33.16
CA VAL A 139 -23.18 -0.13 33.45
C VAL A 139 -24.42 -0.87 33.99
N VAL A 140 -24.77 -2.04 33.43
CA VAL A 140 -25.92 -2.84 33.91
C VAL A 140 -25.72 -3.33 35.33
N ARG A 141 -24.49 -3.69 35.72
CA ARG A 141 -24.14 -4.06 37.11
C ARG A 141 -24.18 -2.87 38.07
N HIS A 142 -24.06 -1.66 37.56
CA HIS A 142 -24.11 -0.40 38.31
C HIS A 142 -25.51 0.22 38.40
N LEU A 143 -26.58 -0.48 38.01
CA LEU A 143 -27.93 0.02 38.17
C LEU A 143 -28.20 0.27 39.68
N PRO A 144 -28.78 1.42 40.09
CA PRO A 144 -28.75 1.92 41.47
C PRO A 144 -29.76 1.20 42.37
N GLN A 145 -29.59 -0.11 42.54
CA GLN A 145 -30.34 -0.89 43.52
C GLN A 145 -29.47 -1.26 44.73
N ASP A 146 -28.15 -1.23 44.59
CA ASP A 146 -27.19 -1.45 45.69
C ASP A 146 -26.39 -0.15 45.94
N ALA A 147 -26.59 0.45 47.11
CA ALA A 147 -26.00 1.74 47.49
C ALA A 147 -24.49 1.70 47.81
N ASP A 148 -23.81 0.57 47.60
CA ASP A 148 -22.40 0.39 47.93
C ASP A 148 -21.62 -0.10 46.70
N ALA A 149 -21.09 0.85 45.93
CA ALA A 149 -20.23 0.55 44.79
C ALA A 149 -18.98 -0.18 45.28
N THR A 150 -18.81 -1.44 44.89
CA THR A 150 -17.70 -2.23 45.42
C THR A 150 -16.37 -1.80 44.78
N PRO A 151 -15.22 -1.94 45.48
CA PRO A 151 -13.90 -1.64 44.91
C PRO A 151 -13.61 -2.40 43.60
N LYS A 152 -14.24 -3.57 43.39
CA LYS A 152 -14.09 -4.39 42.18
C LYS A 152 -14.69 -3.71 40.96
N ASP A 153 -15.83 -3.06 41.13
CA ASP A 153 -16.55 -2.44 40.01
C ASP A 153 -15.78 -1.22 39.48
N HIS A 154 -15.15 -0.45 40.38
CA HIS A 154 -14.28 0.66 40.01
C HIS A 154 -13.02 0.19 39.25
N VAL A 155 -12.49 -1.00 39.57
CA VAL A 155 -11.36 -1.60 38.83
C VAL A 155 -11.79 -2.04 37.43
N GLU A 156 -12.97 -2.66 37.29
CA GLU A 156 -13.53 -3.04 35.98
C GLU A 156 -13.76 -1.81 35.09
N TRP A 157 -14.35 -0.74 35.65
CA TRP A 157 -14.58 0.51 34.94
C TRP A 157 -13.27 1.14 34.45
N LYS A 158 -12.26 1.25 35.33
CA LYS A 158 -10.93 1.77 34.95
C LYS A 158 -10.25 0.92 33.87
N ALA A 159 -10.41 -0.41 33.91
CA ALA A 159 -9.86 -1.29 32.89
C ALA A 159 -10.52 -1.07 31.52
N VAL A 160 -11.83 -0.80 31.49
CA VAL A 160 -12.55 -0.46 30.25
C VAL A 160 -12.10 0.89 29.70
N GLU A 161 -11.94 1.90 30.56
CA GLU A 161 -11.45 3.23 30.19
C GLU A 161 -10.03 3.18 29.59
N GLU A 162 -9.11 2.45 30.23
CA GLU A 162 -7.77 2.19 29.68
C GLU A 162 -7.83 1.42 28.36
N GLY A 163 -8.78 0.50 28.22
CA GLY A 163 -9.06 -0.19 26.96
C GLY A 163 -9.37 0.76 25.81
N PHE A 164 -10.20 1.78 26.05
CA PHE A 164 -10.52 2.83 25.08
C PHE A 164 -9.30 3.74 24.79
N ARG A 165 -8.54 4.16 25.81
CA ARG A 165 -7.31 4.95 25.60
C ARG A 165 -6.30 4.24 24.71
N LEU A 166 -6.12 2.93 24.91
CA LEU A 166 -5.25 2.13 24.05
C LEU A 166 -5.79 1.99 22.63
N LEU A 167 -7.11 1.84 22.46
CA LEU A 167 -7.77 1.81 21.15
C LEU A 167 -7.55 3.13 20.39
N GLU A 168 -7.72 4.27 21.05
CA GLU A 168 -7.47 5.60 20.45
C GLU A 168 -6.02 5.74 19.97
N ARG A 169 -5.05 5.30 20.78
CA ARG A 169 -3.64 5.31 20.38
C ARG A 169 -3.39 4.42 19.16
N ASP A 170 -4.05 3.26 19.06
CA ASP A 170 -3.88 2.36 17.93
C ASP A 170 -4.58 2.88 16.66
N LEU A 171 -5.72 3.56 16.80
CA LEU A 171 -6.36 4.33 15.71
C LEU A 171 -5.45 5.44 15.20
N ALA A 172 -4.79 6.20 16.09
CA ALA A 172 -3.85 7.25 15.71
C ALA A 172 -2.66 6.69 14.90
N LYS A 173 -2.14 5.52 15.28
CA LYS A 173 -1.10 4.83 14.49
C LYS A 173 -1.60 4.45 13.10
N LEU A 174 -2.81 3.89 13.00
CA LEU A 174 -3.40 3.50 11.71
C LEU A 174 -3.63 4.73 10.82
N GLN A 175 -4.09 5.84 11.39
CA GLN A 175 -4.24 7.11 10.69
C GLN A 175 -2.88 7.62 10.16
N GLN A 176 -1.84 7.60 10.98
CA GLN A 176 -0.48 7.96 10.57
C GLN A 176 0.02 7.07 9.42
N PHE A 177 -0.26 5.76 9.47
CA PHE A 177 0.07 4.82 8.39
C PHE A 177 -0.62 5.23 7.08
N VAL A 178 -1.91 5.53 7.11
CA VAL A 178 -2.67 5.98 5.92
C VAL A 178 -2.07 7.26 5.34
N ASP A 179 -1.82 8.28 6.16
CA ASP A 179 -1.38 9.60 5.69
C ASP A 179 0.01 9.58 5.07
N ILE A 180 0.94 8.82 5.65
CA ILE A 180 2.30 8.66 5.12
C ILE A 180 2.28 7.93 3.79
N ASN A 181 1.51 6.85 3.67
CA ASN A 181 1.43 6.07 2.42
C ASN A 181 0.74 6.87 1.32
N ALA A 182 -0.36 7.57 1.61
CA ALA A 182 -1.04 8.46 0.65
C ALA A 182 -0.08 9.55 0.13
N THR A 183 0.71 10.14 1.03
CA THR A 183 1.75 11.11 0.66
C THR A 183 2.86 10.46 -0.19
N GLY A 184 3.20 9.21 0.10
CA GLY A 184 4.14 8.40 -0.68
C GLY A 184 3.70 8.21 -2.12
N PHE A 185 2.47 7.75 -2.35
CA PHE A 185 1.88 7.59 -3.69
C PHE A 185 1.87 8.91 -4.47
N ARG A 186 1.36 10.00 -3.88
CA ARG A 186 1.36 11.32 -4.52
C ARG A 186 2.77 11.78 -4.93
N LYS A 187 3.78 11.53 -4.09
CA LYS A 187 5.16 11.96 -4.35
C LYS A 187 5.86 11.08 -5.39
N ILE A 188 5.64 9.77 -5.37
CA ILE A 188 6.30 8.88 -6.33
C ILE A 188 5.71 9.00 -7.72
N LEU A 189 4.38 9.15 -7.85
CA LEU A 189 3.72 9.45 -9.11
C LEU A 189 4.15 10.81 -9.66
N LYS A 190 4.25 11.84 -8.81
CA LYS A 190 4.80 13.15 -9.23
C LYS A 190 6.25 13.03 -9.71
N LYS A 191 7.03 12.11 -9.15
CA LYS A 191 8.41 11.87 -9.58
C LYS A 191 8.46 11.17 -10.93
N TRP A 192 7.59 10.18 -11.15
CA TRP A 192 7.41 9.53 -12.45
C TRP A 192 7.11 10.57 -13.52
N ASP A 193 6.00 11.31 -13.40
CA ASP A 193 5.58 12.33 -14.37
C ASP A 193 6.69 13.34 -14.68
N LYS A 194 7.39 13.85 -13.66
CA LYS A 194 8.51 14.78 -13.86
C LYS A 194 9.66 14.19 -14.67
N ARG A 195 9.92 12.89 -14.53
CA ARG A 195 11.08 12.24 -15.16
C ARG A 195 10.75 11.64 -16.52
N SER A 196 9.57 11.05 -16.65
CA SER A 196 9.07 10.53 -17.91
C SER A 196 8.55 11.63 -18.83
N LYS A 197 8.19 12.81 -18.31
CA LYS A 197 7.39 13.85 -18.99
C LYS A 197 5.95 13.38 -19.29
N SER A 198 5.46 12.38 -18.57
CA SER A 198 4.07 11.91 -18.64
C SER A 198 3.16 12.77 -17.76
N THR A 199 1.85 12.60 -17.92
CA THR A 199 0.81 13.24 -17.11
C THR A 199 -0.14 12.19 -16.53
N THR A 200 0.41 11.16 -15.88
CA THR A 200 -0.34 9.97 -15.45
C THR A 200 -0.78 10.09 -13.98
N LYS A 201 -0.15 10.96 -13.18
CA LYS A 201 -0.38 11.07 -11.73
C LYS A 201 -1.85 11.24 -11.36
N GLU A 202 -2.52 12.27 -11.88
CA GLU A 202 -3.88 12.61 -11.43
C GLU A 202 -4.88 11.50 -11.78
N LEU A 203 -4.78 10.96 -12.99
CA LEU A 203 -5.66 9.91 -13.47
C LEU A 203 -5.44 8.59 -12.69
N TYR A 204 -4.18 8.24 -12.42
CA TYR A 204 -3.85 7.05 -11.61
C TYR A 204 -4.28 7.22 -10.16
N LEU A 205 -4.08 8.39 -9.55
CA LEU A 205 -4.55 8.65 -8.19
C LEU A 205 -6.06 8.45 -8.10
N ALA A 206 -6.82 9.14 -8.96
CA ALA A 206 -8.27 9.12 -8.92
C ALA A 206 -8.87 7.73 -9.19
N ARG A 207 -8.28 6.94 -10.09
CA ARG A 207 -8.84 5.65 -10.51
C ARG A 207 -8.33 4.44 -9.73
N GLN A 208 -7.10 4.50 -9.21
CA GLN A 208 -6.45 3.33 -8.62
C GLN A 208 -6.14 3.51 -7.14
N VAL A 209 -5.68 4.68 -6.72
CA VAL A 209 -5.24 4.92 -5.34
C VAL A 209 -6.43 5.36 -4.48
N ASP A 210 -7.10 6.44 -4.84
CA ASP A 210 -8.11 7.09 -4.00
C ASP A 210 -9.39 6.25 -3.86
N VAL A 211 -9.62 5.30 -4.79
CA VAL A 211 -10.71 4.32 -4.71
C VAL A 211 -10.47 3.22 -3.67
N GLN A 212 -9.22 3.03 -3.24
CA GLN A 212 -8.90 1.94 -2.31
C GLN A 212 -9.49 2.20 -0.92
N PRO A 213 -9.97 1.14 -0.22
CA PRO A 213 -10.47 1.26 1.15
C PRO A 213 -9.54 2.01 2.11
N VAL A 214 -8.21 1.82 1.97
CA VAL A 214 -7.21 2.51 2.79
C VAL A 214 -7.18 4.02 2.63
N PHE A 215 -7.63 4.56 1.49
CA PHE A 215 -7.61 6.01 1.19
C PHE A 215 -9.00 6.62 1.02
N ASN A 216 -10.04 5.80 0.81
CA ASN A 216 -11.40 6.25 0.67
C ASN A 216 -12.05 6.51 2.03
N ARG A 217 -12.12 7.79 2.41
CA ARG A 217 -12.71 8.24 3.68
C ARG A 217 -14.24 8.37 3.65
N GLN A 218 -14.88 8.22 2.49
CA GLN A 218 -16.30 8.59 2.30
C GLN A 218 -17.26 7.39 2.28
N VAL A 219 -16.76 6.14 2.26
CA VAL A 219 -17.59 4.94 2.05
C VAL A 219 -17.76 4.11 3.34
N ARG A 220 -17.62 4.69 4.54
CA ARG A 220 -17.74 3.93 5.79
C ARG A 220 -18.47 4.68 6.90
#